data_AF-A0A9X0DFP0-F1
#
_entry.id   AF-A0A9X0DFP0-F1
#
_cell.length_a   1.000
_cell.length_b   1.000
_cell.length_c   1.000
_cell.angle_alpha   90.00
_cell.angle_beta   90.00
_cell.angle_gamma   90.00
#
_symmetry.space_group_name_H-M   'P 1'
#
loop_
_entity.id
_entity.type
_entity.pdbx_description
1 polymer ?
#
loop_
_entity_poly.entity_id
_entity_poly.type
_entity_poly.pdbx_seq_one_letter_code
_entity_poly.pdbx_strand_id
1 'polypeptide(L)'
;MCIPGSPRILASLRSNHEIFLMLLVSVWELGEASGPLFIGPLSETYGRLPVYHMTNILFIIFSIACAVSSNIDMLLAFRFLNGVGVAAICLNSSVVGDMFIQEERAGIQAIINLPALTGLAIASIVSGYISENLGWRWVFWLLCYQYLWGFLIPQIMVKHSENILLSTSIRFPSVWKRTAIWLCGRGVQ
;
A
#
# COMPACT_ATOMS: atom_id res chain seq x y z
N MET A 1 10.66 -1.42 -1.34
CA MET A 1 10.95 -2.71 -2.03
C MET A 1 11.57 -2.44 -3.40
N CYS A 2 12.82 -2.00 -3.39
CA CYS A 2 13.81 -2.27 -4.44
C CYS A 2 14.94 -2.88 -3.62
N ILE A 3 15.37 -4.09 -3.95
CA ILE A 3 16.63 -4.59 -3.40
C ILE A 3 17.67 -3.62 -3.96
N PRO A 4 18.23 -2.71 -3.14
CA PRO A 4 19.14 -1.71 -3.66
C PRO A 4 20.27 -2.48 -4.33
N GLY A 5 20.47 -2.29 -5.63
CA GLY A 5 21.60 -2.92 -6.30
C GLY A 5 21.34 -4.24 -7.04
N SER A 6 20.12 -4.67 -7.36
CA SER A 6 20.00 -5.89 -8.20
C SER A 6 20.66 -5.62 -9.57
N PRO A 7 21.79 -6.28 -9.92
CA PRO A 7 22.52 -6.00 -11.17
C PRO A 7 21.68 -6.34 -12.40
N ARG A 8 20.63 -7.14 -12.21
CA ARG A 8 19.70 -7.60 -13.23
C ARG A 8 18.84 -6.50 -13.82
N ILE A 9 18.48 -5.46 -13.06
CA ILE A 9 17.73 -4.31 -13.60
C ILE A 9 18.62 -3.58 -14.62
N LEU A 10 19.86 -3.28 -14.24
CA LEU A 10 20.88 -2.67 -15.11
C LEU A 10 21.19 -3.55 -16.33
N ALA A 11 21.35 -4.86 -16.13
CA ALA A 11 21.59 -5.81 -17.22
C ALA A 11 20.40 -5.91 -18.19
N SER A 12 19.16 -5.86 -17.69
CA SER A 12 17.96 -5.90 -18.53
C SER A 12 17.71 -4.60 -19.30
N LEU A 13 18.19 -3.46 -18.79
CA LEU A 13 18.00 -2.14 -19.37
C LEU A 13 19.26 -1.61 -20.09
N ARG A 14 20.27 -2.48 -20.33
CA ARG A 14 21.55 -2.16 -21.01
C ARG A 14 22.24 -0.88 -20.49
N SER A 15 22.11 -0.59 -19.19
CA SER A 15 22.64 0.62 -18.56
C SER A 15 23.76 0.22 -17.59
N ASN A 16 24.95 0.81 -17.72
CA ASN A 16 26.15 0.39 -16.96
C ASN A 16 26.43 1.24 -15.70
N HIS A 17 25.58 2.23 -15.38
CA HIS A 17 25.82 3.14 -14.27
C HIS A 17 24.99 2.77 -13.04
N GLU A 18 25.64 2.36 -11.95
CA GLU A 18 25.00 2.01 -10.68
C GLU A 18 24.22 3.17 -10.04
N ILE A 19 24.57 4.41 -10.41
CA ILE A 19 23.91 5.65 -9.96
C ILE A 19 22.39 5.58 -10.18
N PHE A 20 21.94 4.99 -11.29
CA PHE A 20 20.51 4.90 -11.59
C PHE A 20 19.73 4.06 -10.58
N LEU A 21 20.35 3.05 -9.96
CA LEU A 21 19.68 2.23 -8.95
C LEU A 21 19.43 3.00 -7.67
N MET A 22 20.35 3.86 -7.27
CA MET A 22 20.17 4.75 -6.12
C MET A 22 19.08 5.79 -6.42
N LEU A 23 19.10 6.33 -7.64
CA LEU A 23 18.13 7.31 -8.12
C LEU A 23 16.70 6.77 -8.11
N LEU A 24 16.49 5.49 -8.45
CA LEU A 24 15.18 4.84 -8.39
C LEU A 24 14.58 4.82 -6.99
N VAL A 25 15.40 4.63 -5.95
CA VAL A 25 14.96 4.66 -4.56
C VAL A 25 14.70 6.10 -4.13
N SER A 26 15.65 7.01 -4.33
CA SER A 26 15.52 8.40 -3.92
C SER A 26 14.33 9.12 -4.56
N VAL A 27 14.06 8.87 -5.85
CA VAL A 27 12.92 9.48 -6.55
C VAL A 27 11.59 8.96 -6.02
N TRP A 28 11.52 7.68 -5.63
CA TRP A 28 10.34 7.13 -5.00
C TRP A 28 10.07 7.77 -3.63
N GLU A 29 11.11 7.92 -2.80
CA GLU A 29 11.03 8.61 -1.50
C GLU A 29 10.62 10.08 -1.64
N LEU A 30 11.10 10.78 -2.69
CA LEU A 30 10.65 12.14 -3.01
C LEU A 30 9.16 12.19 -3.38
N GLY A 31 8.68 11.18 -4.12
CA GLY A 31 7.26 11.02 -4.43
C GLY A 31 6.44 10.79 -3.15
N GLU A 32 6.90 9.89 -2.28
CA GLU A 32 6.26 9.62 -0.99
C GLU A 32 6.23 10.86 -0.08
N ALA A 33 7.30 11.65 -0.03
CA ALA A 33 7.33 12.87 0.79
C ALA A 33 6.38 13.95 0.27
N SER A 34 6.16 14.02 -1.05
CA SER A 34 5.28 15.02 -1.68
C SER A 34 3.81 14.62 -1.68
N GLY A 35 3.48 13.33 -1.71
CA GLY A 35 2.09 12.84 -1.77
C GLY A 35 1.19 13.34 -0.62
N PRO A 36 1.61 13.25 0.66
CA PRO A 36 0.79 13.67 1.81
C PRO A 36 0.48 15.16 1.82
N LEU A 37 1.31 16.00 1.19
CA LEU A 37 1.07 17.45 1.08
C LEU A 37 -0.23 17.74 0.32
N PHE A 38 -0.58 16.90 -0.67
CA PHE A 38 -1.82 17.04 -1.43
C PHE A 38 -2.95 16.20 -0.83
N ILE A 39 -2.66 14.96 -0.44
CA ILE A 39 -3.67 14.00 0.01
C ILE A 39 -4.23 14.37 1.39
N GLY A 40 -3.43 15.00 2.26
CA GLY A 40 -3.87 15.50 3.56
C GLY A 40 -5.09 16.43 3.46
N PRO A 41 -4.98 17.64 2.86
CA PRO A 41 -6.10 18.57 2.73
C PRO A 41 -7.24 18.01 1.86
N LEU A 42 -6.92 17.19 0.85
CA LEU A 42 -7.93 16.54 0.02
C LEU A 42 -8.83 15.61 0.85
N SER A 43 -8.24 14.88 1.81
CA SER A 43 -8.97 13.96 2.69
C SER A 43 -9.94 14.65 3.65
N GLU A 44 -9.66 15.91 4.01
CA GLU A 44 -10.53 16.72 4.87
C GLU A 44 -11.68 17.33 4.08
N THR A 45 -11.46 17.68 2.81
CA THR A 45 -12.47 18.34 1.96
C THR A 45 -13.43 17.35 1.30
N TYR A 46 -12.91 16.24 0.76
CA TYR A 46 -13.71 15.25 0.01
C TYR A 46 -14.08 14.01 0.84
N GLY A 47 -13.64 13.97 2.10
CA GLY A 47 -13.80 12.84 3.00
C GLY A 47 -12.66 11.83 2.90
N ARG A 48 -12.36 11.17 4.03
CA ARG A 48 -11.19 10.30 4.19
C ARG A 48 -11.30 9.00 3.38
N LEU A 49 -12.50 8.43 3.27
CA LEU A 49 -12.71 7.15 2.62
C LEU A 49 -12.57 7.19 1.09
N PRO A 50 -13.21 8.12 0.35
CA PRO A 50 -13.05 8.19 -1.11
C PRO A 50 -11.60 8.47 -1.50
N VAL A 51 -10.93 9.37 -0.76
CA VAL A 51 -9.53 9.71 -1.00
C VAL A 51 -8.61 8.52 -0.77
N TYR A 52 -8.81 7.75 0.31
CA TYR A 52 -8.07 6.52 0.59
C TYR A 52 -8.18 5.50 -0.56
N HIS A 53 -9.38 5.32 -1.11
CA HIS A 53 -9.61 4.40 -2.23
C HIS A 53 -8.99 4.92 -3.54
N MET A 54 -9.10 6.22 -3.83
CA MET A 54 -8.48 6.81 -5.02
C MET A 54 -6.95 6.65 -5.00
N THR A 55 -6.30 6.89 -3.86
CA THR A 55 -4.85 6.76 -3.72
C THR A 55 -4.39 5.32 -3.90
N ASN A 56 -5.14 4.35 -3.38
CA ASN A 56 -4.84 2.92 -3.58
C ASN A 56 -4.96 2.51 -5.06
N ILE A 57 -5.98 2.99 -5.77
CA ILE A 57 -6.14 2.72 -7.21
C ILE A 57 -5.01 3.34 -8.01
N LEU A 58 -4.64 4.59 -7.72
CA LEU A 58 -3.50 5.27 -8.35
C LEU A 58 -2.20 4.51 -8.12
N PHE A 59 -1.97 4.03 -6.90
CA PHE A 59 -0.80 3.21 -6.57
C PHE A 59 -0.74 1.93 -7.41
N ILE A 60 -1.85 1.22 -7.58
CA ILE A 60 -1.93 0.01 -8.41
C ILE A 60 -1.63 0.33 -9.87
N ILE A 61 -2.25 1.38 -10.43
CA ILE A 61 -2.03 1.78 -11.83
C ILE A 61 -0.55 2.09 -12.08
N PHE A 62 0.08 2.89 -11.22
CA PHE A 62 1.49 3.24 -11.38
C PHE A 62 2.44 2.06 -11.10
N SER A 63 2.04 1.13 -10.23
CA SER A 63 2.79 -0.12 -10.01
C SER A 63 2.79 -1.00 -11.27
N ILE A 64 1.65 -1.11 -11.96
CA ILE A 64 1.53 -1.81 -13.25
C ILE A 64 2.38 -1.09 -14.31
N ALA A 65 2.31 0.24 -14.38
CA ALA A 65 3.13 1.02 -15.32
C ALA A 65 4.63 0.76 -15.13
N CYS A 66 5.09 0.64 -13.88
CA CYS A 66 6.47 0.26 -13.57
C CYS A 66 6.81 -1.18 -14.02
N ALA A 67 5.88 -2.13 -13.88
CA ALA A 67 6.09 -3.53 -14.29
C ALA A 67 6.23 -3.67 -15.82
N VAL A 68 5.53 -2.83 -16.58
CA VAL A 68 5.52 -2.85 -18.05
C VAL A 68 6.68 -2.03 -18.64
N SER A 69 7.23 -1.08 -17.88
CA SER A 69 8.32 -0.19 -18.33
C SER A 69 9.46 -0.93 -19.05
N SER A 70 9.93 -0.32 -20.14
CA SER A 70 11.00 -0.85 -21.00
C SER A 70 12.28 -0.01 -20.94
N ASN A 71 12.19 1.23 -20.45
CA ASN A 71 13.30 2.19 -20.37
C ASN A 71 13.51 2.66 -18.93
N ILE A 72 14.74 3.03 -18.60
CA ILE A 72 15.09 3.49 -17.25
C ILE A 72 14.43 4.82 -16.90
N ASP A 73 14.36 5.76 -17.84
CA ASP A 73 13.74 7.07 -17.63
C ASP A 73 12.23 6.94 -17.36
N MET A 74 11.57 6.04 -18.09
CA MET A 74 10.16 5.70 -17.89
C MET A 74 9.95 5.05 -16.51
N LEU A 75 10.86 4.16 -16.11
CA LEU A 75 10.83 3.55 -14.78
C LEU A 75 11.04 4.59 -13.67
N LEU A 76 11.92 5.57 -13.85
CA LEU A 76 12.10 6.68 -12.89
C LEU A 76 10.84 7.55 -12.78
N ALA A 77 10.25 7.94 -13.91
CA ALA A 77 9.04 8.77 -13.91
C ALA A 77 7.87 8.05 -13.22
N PHE A 78 7.65 6.78 -13.55
CA PHE A 78 6.60 5.99 -12.90
C PHE A 78 6.92 5.67 -11.44
N ARG A 79 8.19 5.54 -11.05
CA ARG A 79 8.59 5.41 -9.64
C ARG A 79 8.18 6.62 -8.83
N PHE A 80 8.42 7.83 -9.35
CA PHE A 80 8.00 9.06 -8.69
C PHE A 80 6.47 9.06 -8.47
N LEU A 81 5.70 8.83 -9.54
CA LEU A 81 4.24 8.80 -9.49
C LEU A 81 3.71 7.68 -8.57
N ASN A 82 4.39 6.54 -8.55
CA ASN A 82 4.09 5.44 -7.65
C ASN A 82 4.34 5.81 -6.18
N GLY A 83 5.39 6.56 -5.87
CA GLY A 83 5.64 7.11 -4.53
C GLY A 83 4.54 8.06 -4.08
N VAL A 84 4.09 8.96 -4.96
CA VAL A 84 2.96 9.88 -4.67
C VAL A 84 1.68 9.12 -4.31
N GLY A 85 1.41 7.99 -4.99
CA GLY A 85 0.25 7.14 -4.71
C GLY A 85 0.28 6.41 -3.36
N VAL A 86 1.47 6.22 -2.76
CA VAL A 86 1.63 5.48 -1.49
C VAL A 86 1.16 6.29 -0.27
N ALA A 87 0.97 7.60 -0.44
CA ALA A 87 0.60 8.54 0.61
C ALA A 87 -0.76 8.24 1.29
N ALA A 88 -1.53 7.28 0.78
CA ALA A 88 -2.63 6.64 1.50
C ALA A 88 -2.24 6.16 2.91
N ILE A 89 -0.98 5.72 3.10
CA ILE A 89 -0.46 5.22 4.37
C ILE A 89 -0.54 6.29 5.47
N CYS A 90 -0.36 7.57 5.13
CA CYS A 90 -0.45 8.66 6.10
C CYS A 90 -1.87 8.86 6.66
N LEU A 91 -2.90 8.45 5.90
CA LEU A 91 -4.29 8.54 6.35
C LEU A 91 -4.65 7.43 7.36
N ASN A 92 -3.88 6.33 7.43
CA ASN A 92 -4.20 5.18 8.29
C ASN A 92 -4.31 5.58 9.77
N SER A 93 -3.39 6.41 10.27
CA SER A 93 -3.41 6.88 11.66
C SER A 93 -4.59 7.81 11.93
N SER A 94 -4.92 8.69 10.98
CA SER A 94 -6.08 9.59 11.06
C SER A 94 -7.39 8.80 11.14
N VAL A 95 -7.53 7.77 10.31
CA VAL A 95 -8.71 6.89 10.27
C VAL A 95 -8.89 6.13 11.59
N VAL A 96 -7.81 5.64 12.18
CA VAL A 96 -7.85 4.99 13.51
C VAL A 96 -8.30 5.97 14.59
N GLY A 97 -7.87 7.23 14.50
CA GLY A 97 -8.33 8.30 15.39
C GLY A 97 -9.83 8.53 15.33
N ASP A 98 -10.45 8.39 14.16
CA ASP A 98 -11.90 8.60 13.99
C ASP A 98 -12.74 7.42 14.51
N MET A 99 -12.21 6.19 14.45
CA MET A 99 -12.99 4.96 14.72
C MET A 99 -12.94 4.50 16.18
N PHE A 100 -11.90 4.88 16.93
CA PHE A 100 -11.62 4.33 18.25
C PHE A 100 -11.51 5.42 19.32
N ILE A 101 -11.88 5.05 20.54
CA ILE A 101 -11.85 5.94 21.72
C ILE A 101 -10.39 6.07 22.20
N GLN A 102 -10.05 7.22 22.79
CA GLN A 102 -8.68 7.62 23.09
C GLN A 102 -7.88 6.59 23.90
N GLU A 103 -8.53 5.85 24.81
CA GLU A 103 -7.89 4.84 25.66
C GLU A 103 -7.48 3.59 24.88
N GLU A 104 -8.22 3.23 23.81
CA GLU A 104 -7.95 2.05 22.98
C GLU A 104 -7.09 2.37 21.74
N ARG A 105 -6.99 3.65 21.36
CA ARG A 105 -6.27 4.10 20.14
C ARG A 105 -4.82 3.61 20.11
N ALA A 106 -4.09 3.74 21.21
CA ALA A 106 -2.67 3.37 21.26
C ALA A 106 -2.46 1.86 21.03
N GLY A 107 -3.30 1.02 21.64
CA GLY A 107 -3.23 -0.43 21.47
C GLY A 107 -3.57 -0.87 20.05
N ILE A 108 -4.59 -0.25 19.44
CA ILE A 108 -5.01 -0.58 18.08
C ILE A 108 -4.01 -0.07 17.05
N GLN A 109 -3.45 1.11 17.26
CA GLN A 109 -2.40 1.66 16.40
C GLN A 109 -1.13 0.80 16.48
N ALA A 110 -0.80 0.24 17.65
CA ALA A 110 0.27 -0.74 17.77
C ALA A 110 0.00 -1.99 16.92
N ILE A 111 -1.22 -2.54 16.98
CA ILE A 111 -1.61 -3.71 16.16
C ILE A 111 -1.56 -3.40 14.66
N ILE A 112 -1.99 -2.21 14.23
CA ILE A 112 -1.96 -1.79 12.82
C ILE A 112 -0.54 -1.55 12.33
N ASN A 113 0.38 -1.17 13.21
CA ASN A 113 1.79 -0.96 12.87
C ASN A 113 2.63 -2.24 12.92
N LEU A 114 2.17 -3.32 13.58
CA LEU A 114 2.87 -4.61 13.61
C LEU A 114 3.19 -5.17 12.20
N PRO A 115 2.25 -5.14 11.23
CA PRO A 115 2.54 -5.49 9.84
C PRO A 115 3.60 -4.61 9.18
N ALA A 116 3.71 -3.33 9.53
CA ALA A 116 4.74 -2.47 8.97
C ALA A 116 6.14 -2.89 9.44
N LEU A 117 6.27 -3.27 10.72
CA LEU A 117 7.54 -3.71 11.31
C LEU A 117 7.97 -5.10 10.80
N THR A 118 7.04 -6.05 10.80
CA THR A 118 7.32 -7.45 10.39
C THR A 118 7.32 -7.62 8.87
N GLY A 119 6.45 -6.87 8.20
CA GLY A 119 6.26 -6.93 6.75
C GLY A 119 7.49 -6.47 5.99
N LEU A 120 8.28 -5.51 6.48
CA LEU A 120 9.49 -5.05 5.79
C LEU A 120 10.54 -6.17 5.68
N ALA A 121 10.72 -6.95 6.76
CA ALA A 121 11.66 -8.07 6.77
C ALA A 121 11.19 -9.20 5.83
N ILE A 122 9.92 -9.59 5.95
CA ILE A 122 9.33 -10.65 5.11
C ILE A 122 9.34 -10.23 3.64
N ALA A 123 8.93 -9.00 3.34
CA ALA A 123 8.93 -8.45 1.99
C ALA A 123 10.34 -8.48 1.39
N SER A 124 11.37 -8.07 2.13
CA SER A 124 12.74 -8.07 1.61
C SER A 124 13.22 -9.48 1.24
N ILE A 125 12.92 -10.49 2.07
CA ILE A 125 13.26 -11.89 1.78
C ILE A 125 12.51 -12.40 0.54
N VAL A 126 11.20 -12.17 0.49
CA VAL A 126 10.33 -12.63 -0.61
C VAL A 126 10.71 -11.94 -1.92
N SER A 127 10.96 -10.63 -1.91
CA SER A 127 11.39 -9.91 -3.11
C SER A 127 12.77 -10.34 -3.59
N GLY A 128 13.71 -10.60 -2.68
CA GLY A 128 15.03 -11.16 -3.00
C GLY A 128 14.91 -12.44 -3.82
N TYR A 129 14.21 -13.42 -3.24
CA TYR A 129 14.03 -14.74 -3.86
C TYR A 129 13.30 -14.67 -5.22
N ILE A 130 12.29 -13.82 -5.32
CA ILE A 130 11.48 -13.69 -6.54
C ILE A 130 12.25 -12.95 -7.64
N SER A 131 12.99 -11.91 -7.28
CA SER A 131 13.87 -11.20 -8.22
C SER A 131 14.96 -12.12 -8.79
N GLU A 132 15.44 -13.07 -8.00
CA GLU A 132 16.45 -14.06 -8.40
C GLU A 132 15.92 -15.19 -9.29
N ASN A 133 14.67 -15.60 -9.15
CA ASN A 133 14.12 -16.74 -9.90
C ASN A 133 13.18 -16.34 -11.05
N LEU A 134 12.27 -15.40 -10.80
CA LEU A 134 11.19 -15.01 -11.71
C LEU A 134 11.49 -13.67 -12.42
N GLY A 135 12.39 -12.87 -11.86
CA GLY A 135 12.83 -11.59 -12.40
C GLY A 135 12.20 -10.39 -11.70
N TRP A 136 12.83 -9.21 -11.85
CA TRP A 136 12.50 -8.01 -11.09
C TRP A 136 11.09 -7.47 -11.35
N ARG A 137 10.51 -7.71 -12.54
CA ARG A 137 9.16 -7.24 -12.89
C ARG A 137 8.08 -7.88 -12.02
N TRP A 138 8.28 -9.12 -11.58
CA TRP A 138 7.33 -9.84 -10.72
C TRP A 138 7.17 -9.23 -9.34
N VAL A 139 8.20 -8.52 -8.85
CA VAL A 139 8.11 -7.78 -7.60
C VAL A 139 7.02 -6.70 -7.68
N PHE A 140 6.88 -6.03 -8.83
CA PHE A 140 5.81 -5.04 -9.04
C PHE A 140 4.43 -5.66 -9.18
N TRP A 141 4.32 -6.83 -9.81
CA TRP A 141 3.05 -7.57 -9.88
C TRP A 141 2.56 -8.04 -8.50
N LEU A 142 3.46 -8.48 -7.64
CA LEU A 142 3.13 -8.86 -6.27
C LEU A 142 2.67 -7.67 -5.43
N LEU A 143 3.26 -6.50 -5.64
CA LEU A 143 2.78 -5.27 -5.01
C LEU A 143 1.35 -4.96 -5.47
N CYS A 144 1.04 -5.08 -6.76
CA CYS A 144 -0.33 -4.91 -7.25
C CYS A 144 -1.29 -5.89 -6.59
N TYR A 145 -0.90 -7.16 -6.49
CA TYR A 145 -1.69 -8.19 -5.82
C TYR A 145 -1.94 -7.87 -4.34
N GLN A 146 -0.90 -7.45 -3.61
CA GLN A 146 -1.00 -7.09 -2.20
C GLN A 146 -1.98 -5.93 -1.97
N TYR A 147 -1.91 -4.88 -2.79
CA TYR A 147 -2.80 -3.72 -2.66
C TYR A 147 -4.24 -4.03 -3.11
N LEU A 148 -4.41 -4.88 -4.14
CA LEU A 148 -5.72 -5.39 -4.54
C LEU A 148 -6.36 -6.23 -3.42
N TRP A 149 -5.60 -7.10 -2.76
CA TRP A 149 -6.10 -7.86 -1.61
C TRP A 149 -6.43 -6.96 -0.41
N GLY A 150 -5.60 -5.96 -0.14
CA GLY A 150 -5.90 -4.94 0.88
C GLY A 150 -7.19 -4.17 0.62
N PHE A 151 -7.56 -3.96 -0.65
CA PHE A 151 -8.83 -3.34 -1.05
C PHE A 151 -10.02 -4.32 -0.98
N LEU A 152 -9.84 -5.59 -1.40
CA LEU A 152 -10.91 -6.57 -1.52
C LEU A 152 -11.29 -7.27 -0.21
N ILE A 153 -10.32 -7.64 0.64
CA ILE A 153 -10.57 -8.36 1.91
C ILE A 153 -11.59 -7.62 2.79
N PRO A 154 -11.46 -6.30 3.04
CA PRO A 154 -12.41 -5.58 3.87
C PRO A 154 -13.84 -5.63 3.33
N GLN A 155 -14.02 -5.49 2.01
CA GLN A 155 -15.33 -5.56 1.38
C GLN A 155 -15.96 -6.96 1.49
N ILE A 156 -15.13 -8.00 1.34
CA ILE A 156 -15.55 -9.39 1.51
C ILE A 156 -15.92 -9.66 2.97
N MET A 157 -15.12 -9.18 3.93
CA MET A 157 -15.41 -9.36 5.36
C MET A 157 -16.70 -8.67 5.78
N VAL A 158 -17.01 -7.46 5.29
CA VAL A 158 -18.30 -6.81 5.56
C VAL A 158 -19.44 -7.64 4.99
N LYS A 159 -19.38 -7.98 3.70
CA LYS A 159 -20.42 -8.77 3.03
C LYS A 159 -20.62 -10.15 3.68
N HIS A 160 -19.54 -10.76 4.15
CA HIS A 160 -19.58 -12.04 4.83
C HIS A 160 -20.11 -11.90 6.27
N SER A 161 -19.75 -10.82 6.98
CA SER A 161 -20.27 -10.54 8.32
C SER A 161 -21.78 -10.29 8.32
N GLU A 162 -22.33 -9.61 7.32
CA GLU A 162 -23.79 -9.42 7.19
C GLU A 162 -24.51 -10.75 7.01
N ASN A 163 -23.96 -11.66 6.20
CA ASN A 163 -24.52 -12.99 5.98
C ASN A 163 -24.39 -13.91 7.22
N ILE A 164 -23.27 -13.82 7.96
CA ILE A 164 -23.04 -14.63 9.16
C ILE A 164 -23.83 -14.13 10.36
N LEU A 165 -23.99 -12.82 10.56
CA LEU A 165 -24.77 -12.28 11.68
C LEU A 165 -26.24 -12.73 11.62
N LEU A 166 -26.75 -13.08 10.43
CA LEU A 166 -28.08 -13.66 10.24
C LEU A 166 -28.13 -15.18 10.49
N SER A 167 -26.98 -15.87 10.58
CA SER A 167 -26.88 -17.33 10.60
C SER A 167 -26.17 -17.92 11.83
N THR A 168 -25.28 -17.18 12.51
CA THR A 168 -24.48 -17.73 13.62
C THR A 168 -23.98 -16.64 14.59
N SER A 169 -23.88 -16.97 15.89
CA SER A 169 -23.49 -16.06 16.98
C SER A 169 -21.97 -15.76 17.08
N ILE A 170 -21.19 -16.06 16.04
CA ILE A 170 -19.73 -15.91 16.06
C ILE A 170 -19.37 -14.41 16.10
N ARG A 171 -18.68 -14.01 17.18
CA ARG A 171 -18.31 -12.62 17.44
C ARG A 171 -16.88 -12.36 16.96
N PHE A 172 -16.73 -11.73 15.78
CA PHE A 172 -15.42 -11.25 15.31
C PHE A 172 -14.82 -10.24 16.29
N PRO A 173 -13.48 -10.15 16.41
CA PRO A 173 -12.84 -9.11 17.20
C PRO A 173 -13.30 -7.72 16.73
N SER A 174 -13.62 -6.85 17.68
CA SER A 174 -14.25 -5.54 17.44
C SER A 174 -13.46 -4.67 16.46
N VAL A 175 -12.12 -4.78 16.48
CA VAL A 175 -11.20 -4.04 15.61
C VAL A 175 -11.45 -4.37 14.14
N TRP A 176 -11.40 -5.65 13.76
CA TRP A 176 -11.57 -6.07 12.36
C TRP A 176 -12.96 -5.74 11.82
N LYS A 177 -13.98 -5.84 12.67
CA LYS A 177 -15.36 -5.51 12.28
C LYS A 177 -15.52 -4.01 12.02
N ARG A 178 -15.00 -3.14 12.90
CA ARG A 178 -15.09 -1.67 12.74
C ARG A 178 -14.29 -1.17 11.55
N THR A 179 -13.06 -1.66 11.37
CA THR A 179 -12.21 -1.28 10.23
C THR A 179 -12.82 -1.73 8.90
N ALA A 180 -13.38 -2.94 8.83
CA ALA A 180 -14.05 -3.42 7.61
C ALA A 180 -15.30 -2.60 7.27
N ILE A 181 -16.16 -2.31 8.26
CA ILE A 181 -17.37 -1.51 8.09
C ILE A 181 -17.04 -0.11 7.56
N TRP A 182 -16.02 0.54 8.14
CA TRP A 182 -15.54 1.85 7.71
C TRP A 182 -15.02 1.81 6.26
N LEU A 183 -14.23 0.79 5.90
CA LEU A 183 -13.69 0.61 4.54
C LEU A 183 -14.78 0.45 3.48
N CYS A 184 -15.97 -0.02 3.87
CA CYS A 184 -17.14 -0.16 3.00
C CYS A 184 -18.03 1.10 2.97
N GLY A 185 -17.68 2.17 3.70
CA GLY A 185 -18.44 3.43 3.71
C GLY A 185 -19.79 3.36 4.42
N ARG A 186 -20.04 2.29 5.18
CA ARG A 186 -21.21 2.22 6.05
C ARG A 186 -20.82 2.85 7.38
N GLY A 187 -21.45 3.98 7.71
CA GLY A 187 -21.12 4.77 8.91
C GLY A 187 -21.06 3.90 10.16
N VAL A 188 -19.96 3.99 10.89
CA VAL A 188 -19.87 3.53 12.27
C VAL A 188 -20.57 4.60 13.10
N GLN A 189 -21.89 4.51 13.22
CA GLN A 189 -22.65 5.19 14.28
C GLN A 189 -22.81 4.24 15.45
#